data_AF-A0A498J4S1-F1
#
_entry.id   AF-A0A498J4S1-F1
#
_cell.length_a   1.000
_cell.length_b   1.000
_cell.length_c   1.000
_cell.angle_alpha   90.00
_cell.angle_beta   90.00
_cell.angle_gamma   90.00
#
_symmetry.space_group_name_H-M   'P 1'
#
loop_
_entity.id
_entity.type
_entity.pdbx_description
1 polymer ?
#
loop_
_entity_poly.entity_id
_entity_poly.type
_entity_poly.pdbx_seq_one_letter_code
_entity_poly.pdbx_strand_id
1 'polypeptide(L)'
;MTYEYDYSAVDRAHKASTVVFHTFDALERDVLGALSSMLPLVYVIGPLQLLLNQIPEHPLKPMGYSLWKEETECPQWLNAKLCYYVNFGSLAVMTH
;
A
#
# COMPACT_ATOMS: atom_id res chain seq x y z
N MET A 1 12.71 7.58 14.76
CA MET A 1 12.69 8.45 13.57
C MET A 1 11.45 8.27 12.70
N THR A 2 11.04 7.06 12.30
CA THR A 2 9.84 6.86 11.46
C THR A 2 8.54 7.26 12.14
N TYR A 3 8.33 6.86 13.41
CA TYR A 3 7.11 7.21 14.15
C TYR A 3 6.97 8.72 14.42
N GLU A 4 8.07 9.39 14.78
CA GLU A 4 8.07 10.82 15.10
C GLU A 4 7.82 11.70 13.86
N TYR A 5 8.26 11.26 12.69
CA TYR A 5 7.97 11.91 11.42
C TYR A 5 6.47 11.84 11.07
N ASP A 6 5.85 10.68 11.31
CA ASP A 6 4.45 10.40 11.00
C ASP A 6 3.49 11.33 11.78
N TYR A 7 3.70 11.49 13.09
CA TYR A 7 2.88 12.42 13.91
C TYR A 7 2.94 13.87 13.40
N SER A 8 4.12 14.35 12.98
CA SER A 8 4.28 15.71 12.46
C SER A 8 3.59 15.91 11.11
N ALA A 9 3.49 14.84 10.31
CA ALA A 9 2.79 14.87 9.02
C ALA A 9 1.28 14.91 9.23
N VAL A 10 0.75 14.09 10.13
CA VAL A 10 -0.68 14.06 10.49
C VAL A 10 -1.15 15.42 11.03
N ASP A 11 -0.40 16.03 11.95
CA ASP A 11 -0.75 17.34 12.52
C ASP A 11 -0.88 18.43 11.44
N ARG A 12 -0.06 18.35 10.39
CA ARG A 12 -0.08 19.33 9.28
C ARG A 12 -1.00 18.94 8.12
N ALA A 13 -1.66 17.77 8.15
CA ALA A 13 -2.46 17.28 7.03
C ALA A 13 -3.59 18.25 6.64
N HIS A 14 -4.19 18.93 7.63
CA HIS A 14 -5.22 19.95 7.40
C HIS A 14 -4.73 21.20 6.65
N LYS A 15 -3.39 21.42 6.62
CA LYS A 15 -2.76 22.53 5.89
C LYS A 15 -2.33 22.15 4.47
N ALA A 16 -2.41 20.86 4.11
CA ALA A 16 -2.11 20.42 2.76
C ALA A 16 -3.20 20.90 1.80
N SER A 17 -2.85 21.12 0.53
CA SER A 17 -3.87 21.41 -0.49
C SER A 17 -4.80 20.21 -0.72
N THR A 18 -4.25 19.00 -0.53
CA THR A 18 -4.87 17.73 -0.83
C THR A 18 -4.23 16.63 0.01
N VAL A 19 -5.02 15.64 0.42
CA VAL A 19 -4.56 14.41 1.08
C VAL A 19 -4.95 13.20 0.23
N VAL A 20 -3.98 12.32 -0.03
CA VAL A 20 -4.18 11.10 -0.80
C VAL A 20 -4.08 9.89 0.12
N PHE A 21 -5.11 9.04 0.10
CA PHE A 21 -5.12 7.77 0.80
C PHE A 21 -5.03 6.61 -0.18
N HIS A 22 -4.19 5.63 0.17
CA HIS A 22 -4.07 4.38 -0.58
C HIS A 22 -5.15 3.39 -0.12
N THR A 23 -6.39 3.67 -0.50
CA THR A 23 -7.58 2.87 -0.17
C THR A 23 -8.62 3.03 -1.27
N PHE A 24 -9.81 2.45 -1.11
CA PHE A 24 -10.94 2.58 -2.04
C PHE A 24 -12.28 2.58 -1.30
N ASP A 25 -13.30 3.20 -1.91
CA ASP A 25 -14.57 3.51 -1.26
C ASP A 25 -15.29 2.30 -0.66
N ALA A 26 -15.25 1.16 -1.35
CA ALA A 26 -15.94 -0.04 -0.87
C ALA A 26 -15.28 -0.67 0.36
N LEU A 27 -14.00 -0.38 0.64
CA LEU A 27 -13.30 -0.86 1.83
C LEU A 27 -13.56 0.03 3.06
N GLU A 28 -13.56 1.36 2.88
CA GLU A 28 -13.48 2.30 4.01
C GLU A 28 -14.49 3.47 3.94
N ARG A 29 -15.65 3.27 3.33
CA ARG A 29 -16.66 4.31 3.09
C ARG A 29 -16.91 5.25 4.27
N ASP A 30 -17.18 4.70 5.45
CA ASP A 30 -17.55 5.51 6.62
C ASP A 30 -16.37 6.32 7.15
N VAL A 31 -15.16 5.74 7.12
CA VAL A 31 -13.91 6.41 7.49
C VAL A 31 -13.60 7.55 6.52
N LEU A 32 -13.78 7.33 5.22
CA LEU A 32 -13.61 8.36 4.19
C LEU A 32 -14.60 9.51 4.34
N GLY A 33 -15.84 9.21 4.72
CA GLY A 33 -16.84 10.22 5.07
C GLY A 33 -16.40 11.09 6.24
N ALA A 34 -15.88 10.47 7.30
CA ALA A 34 -15.34 11.20 8.45
C ALA A 34 -14.10 12.03 8.08
N LEU A 35 -13.14 11.46 7.35
CA LEU A 35 -11.92 12.14 6.92
C LEU A 35 -12.21 13.33 6.02
N SER A 36 -13.17 13.20 5.09
CA SER A 36 -13.59 14.30 4.20
C SER A 36 -14.24 15.47 4.94
N SER A 37 -14.70 15.25 6.18
CA SER A 37 -15.23 16.33 7.04
C SER A 37 -14.14 17.08 7.81
N MET A 38 -12.96 16.47 7.98
CA MET A 38 -11.85 17.00 8.78
C MET A 38 -10.68 17.52 7.95
N LEU A 39 -10.45 16.93 6.79
CA LEU A 39 -9.36 17.22 5.87
C LEU A 39 -9.92 17.98 4.66
N PRO A 40 -9.08 18.77 3.96
CA PRO A 40 -9.54 19.58 2.84
C PRO A 40 -10.03 18.72 1.67
N LEU A 41 -9.15 18.36 0.73
CA LEU A 41 -9.51 17.54 -0.43
C LEU A 41 -8.95 16.14 -0.26
N VAL A 42 -9.84 15.15 -0.13
CA VAL A 42 -9.48 13.74 0.06
C VAL A 42 -9.59 13.00 -1.27
N TYR A 43 -8.48 12.42 -1.74
CA TYR A 43 -8.49 11.47 -2.85
C TYR A 43 -8.15 10.06 -2.37
N VAL A 44 -8.85 9.09 -2.94
CA VAL A 44 -8.59 7.67 -2.73
C VAL A 44 -8.03 7.07 -4.01
N ILE A 45 -6.81 6.53 -3.92
CA ILE A 45 -6.08 5.95 -5.06
C ILE A 45 -5.63 4.54 -4.68
N GLY A 46 -6.56 3.59 -4.79
CA GLY A 46 -6.31 2.20 -4.42
C GLY A 46 -7.28 1.20 -5.06
N PRO A 47 -6.93 -0.09 -5.04
CA PRO A 47 -5.58 -0.60 -4.75
C PRO A 47 -4.65 -0.35 -5.96
N LEU A 48 -3.48 0.24 -5.70
CA LEU A 48 -2.49 0.64 -6.72
C LEU A 48 -2.15 -0.52 -7.67
N GLN A 49 -2.02 -1.74 -7.15
CA GLN A 49 -1.77 -2.93 -7.96
C GLN A 49 -2.80 -3.10 -9.10
N LEU A 50 -4.09 -2.89 -8.83
CA LEU A 50 -5.14 -3.01 -9.84
C LEU A 50 -5.12 -1.85 -10.82
N LEU A 51 -4.72 -0.66 -10.37
CA LEU A 51 -4.55 0.51 -11.25
C LEU A 51 -3.37 0.31 -12.20
N LEU A 52 -2.25 -0.24 -11.72
CA LEU A 52 -1.05 -0.48 -12.52
C LEU A 52 -1.27 -1.57 -13.58
N ASN A 53 -2.11 -2.57 -13.30
CA ASN A 53 -2.49 -3.59 -14.29
C ASN A 53 -3.26 -3.00 -15.51
N GLN A 54 -3.77 -1.77 -15.42
CA GLN A 54 -4.51 -1.11 -16.50
C GLN A 54 -3.61 -0.22 -17.37
N ILE A 55 -2.38 0.06 -16.92
CA ILE A 55 -1.45 0.91 -17.67
C ILE A 55 -0.78 0.07 -18.75
N PRO A 56 -0.73 0.55 -20.02
CA PRO A 56 0.03 -0.11 -21.08
C PRO A 56 1.48 -0.37 -20.68
N GLU A 57 2.10 -1.42 -21.23
CA GLU A 57 3.47 -1.80 -20.89
C GLU A 57 4.44 -0.61 -20.97
N HIS A 58 4.87 -0.13 -19.80
CA HIS A 58 5.82 0.96 -19.71
C HIS A 58 7.25 0.42 -19.90
N PRO A 59 8.17 1.16 -20.56
CA PRO A 59 9.57 0.76 -20.72
C PRO A 59 10.31 0.46 -19.40
N LEU A 60 9.77 0.90 -18.27
CA LEU A 60 10.31 0.65 -16.92
C LEU A 60 9.80 -0.65 -16.29
N LYS A 61 8.99 -1.47 -16.98
CA LYS A 61 8.53 -2.77 -16.50
C LYS A 61 9.61 -3.72 -15.93
N PRO A 62 10.88 -3.71 -16.39
CA PRO A 62 11.93 -4.51 -15.77
C PRO A 62 12.29 -4.06 -14.34
N MET A 63 11.98 -2.81 -13.97
CA MET A 63 12.09 -2.32 -12.61
C MET A 63 10.82 -2.71 -11.87
N GLY A 64 10.83 -3.89 -11.24
CA GLY A 64 9.78 -4.28 -10.31
C GLY A 64 9.61 -3.25 -9.18
N TYR A 65 8.56 -3.40 -8.36
CA TYR A 65 8.31 -2.48 -7.23
C TYR A 65 9.32 -2.64 -6.08
N SER A 66 10.08 -3.72 -6.09
CA SER A 66 11.09 -4.04 -5.11
C SER A 66 12.49 -3.75 -5.67
N LEU A 67 13.35 -3.15 -4.85
CA LEU A 67 14.79 -3.04 -5.14
C LEU A 67 15.52 -4.38 -4.94
N TRP A 68 14.82 -5.39 -4.40
CA TRP A 68 15.36 -6.73 -4.18
C TRP A 68 15.11 -7.62 -5.39
N LYS A 69 16.07 -8.51 -5.65
CA LYS A 69 15.91 -9.58 -6.65
C LYS A 69 14.72 -10.46 -6.24
N GLU A 70 13.80 -10.67 -7.18
CA GLU A 70 12.65 -11.54 -6.95
C GLU A 70 13.07 -13.02 -6.85
N GLU A 71 12.45 -13.73 -5.92
CA GLU A 71 12.62 -15.18 -5.73
C GLU A 71 11.73 -15.96 -6.69
N THR A 72 12.33 -16.80 -7.52
CA THR A 72 11.64 -17.51 -8.60
C THR A 72 11.18 -18.92 -8.22
N GLU A 73 11.75 -19.50 -7.15
CA GLU A 73 11.47 -20.88 -6.72
C GLU A 73 10.14 -21.02 -5.98
N CYS A 74 9.79 -20.04 -5.13
CA CYS A 74 8.57 -20.07 -4.31
C CYS A 74 7.28 -20.14 -5.17
N PRO A 75 7.11 -19.33 -6.24
CA PRO A 75 5.96 -19.46 -7.14
C PRO A 75 5.83 -20.84 -7.78
N GLN A 76 6.95 -21.48 -8.15
CA GLN A 76 6.94 -22.83 -8.73
C GLN A 76 6.45 -23.87 -7.72
N TRP A 77 6.89 -23.76 -6.46
CA TRP A 77 6.44 -24.63 -5.38
C TRP A 77 4.94 -24.42 -5.05
N LEU A 78 4.47 -23.17 -5.02
CA LEU A 78 3.07 -22.81 -4.80
C LEU A 78 2.15 -23.43 -5.85
N ASN A 79 2.56 -23.44 -7.12
CA ASN A 79 1.76 -24.03 -8.20
C ASN A 79 1.56 -25.55 -8.07
N ALA A 80 2.41 -26.23 -7.30
CA ALA A 80 2.36 -27.68 -7.14
C ALA A 80 1.49 -28.16 -5.97
N LYS A 81 1.13 -27.28 -5.01
CA LYS A 81 0.42 -27.68 -3.78
C LYS A 81 -0.51 -26.60 -3.24
N LEU A 82 -1.64 -27.02 -2.67
CA LEU A 82 -2.43 -26.15 -1.80
C LEU A 82 -1.67 -25.91 -0.50
N CYS A 83 -1.45 -24.65 -0.17
CA CYS A 83 -0.69 -24.23 1.00
C CYS A 83 -1.28 -22.95 1.59
N TYR A 84 -0.91 -22.65 2.83
CA TYR A 84 -1.30 -21.41 3.50
C TYR A 84 -0.18 -20.38 3.38
N TYR A 85 -0.52 -19.18 2.94
CA TYR A 85 0.41 -18.05 2.94
C TYR A 85 0.43 -17.41 4.33
N VAL A 86 1.63 -17.31 4.91
CA VAL A 86 1.86 -16.64 6.20
C VAL A 86 2.98 -15.64 6.03
N ASN A 87 2.72 -14.37 6.31
CA ASN A 87 3.70 -13.28 6.29
C ASN A 87 3.32 -12.23 7.34
N PHE A 88 4.27 -11.88 8.22
CA PHE A 88 4.08 -10.91 9.31
C PHE A 88 4.68 -9.53 8.99
N GLY A 89 5.11 -9.32 7.74
CA GLY A 89 5.86 -8.13 7.33
C GLY A 89 7.33 -8.19 7.75
N SER A 90 8.09 -7.19 7.32
CA SER A 90 9.53 -7.11 7.56
C SER A 90 9.93 -6.46 8.90
N LEU A 91 8.96 -5.86 9.61
CA LEU A 91 9.22 -5.12 10.85
C LEU A 91 9.07 -5.98 12.10
N ALA A 92 8.22 -7.00 12.05
CA ALA A 92 7.96 -7.85 13.21
C ALA A 92 9.13 -8.82 13.45
N VAL A 93 9.61 -8.88 14.70
CA VAL A 93 10.56 -9.89 15.16
C VAL A 93 9.80 -10.92 15.99
N MET A 94 9.86 -12.19 15.59
CA MET A 94 9.20 -13.27 16.29
C MET A 94 10.14 -13.83 17.36
N THR A 95 9.70 -13.85 18.62
CA THR A 95 10.42 -14.47 19.74
C THR A 95 9.76 -15.80 20.10
N HIS A 96 10.57 -16.76 20.53
CA HIS A 96 10.13 -18.10 20.94
C HIS A 96 9.79 -18.17 22.43
#